data_AF-A0A386TYR4-F1
#
_entry.id   AF-A0A386TYR4-F1
#
_cell.length_a   1.000
_cell.length_b   1.000
_cell.length_c   1.000
_cell.angle_alpha   90.00
_cell.angle_beta   90.00
_cell.angle_gamma   90.00
#
_symmetry.space_group_name_H-M   'P 1'
#
loop_
_entity.id
_entity.type
_entity.pdbx_description
1 polymer ?
#
loop_
_entity_poly.entity_id
_entity_poly.type
_entity_poly.pdbx_seq_one_letter_code
_entity_poly.pdbx_strand_id
1 'polypeptide(L)'
;MTSRIIIKNKNTLNLLERFPRSNRNYLPSNNNCKSIVVWGKILSSTIYYPKFTSIVRYMVDIPFNLKPMLGGLLISDGWLEINKSGNTRFFFKQSLKNSTFVFFVFNRLNHYCSTYPSLTTVNLNNKTFKGLGLNTRFYPCLTELYNMFYKKRVKIVPLDLYEIINYEFLAYWIMGDGSKAGNGLYLQTQSFKIKECVFIISVLIYKFDLNCNIHMQRNQPIIYISAKSINKIKRYLIPFILPSMLYKLS
;
A
#
# COMPACT_ATOMS: atom_id res chain seq x y z
N MET A 1 -0.76 -12.37 21.73
CA MET A 1 -2.10 -12.01 22.25
C MET A 1 -2.99 -11.67 21.07
N THR A 2 -3.58 -12.71 20.51
CA THR A 2 -4.62 -12.68 19.48
C THR A 2 -5.82 -11.87 19.98
N SER A 3 -6.26 -10.95 19.12
CA SER A 3 -7.51 -10.21 19.11
C SER A 3 -8.67 -10.77 19.98
N ARG A 4 -8.67 -10.41 21.28
CA ARG A 4 -9.75 -10.78 22.23
C ARG A 4 -11.16 -10.33 21.80
N ILE A 5 -11.28 -9.36 20.89
CA ILE A 5 -12.56 -8.85 20.39
C ILE A 5 -12.91 -9.43 19.00
N ILE A 6 -11.91 -9.76 18.16
CA ILE A 6 -12.19 -10.29 16.81
C ILE A 6 -12.59 -11.77 16.88
N ILE A 7 -12.06 -12.52 17.86
CA ILE A 7 -12.32 -13.96 17.98
C ILE A 7 -13.54 -14.28 18.87
N LYS A 8 -13.84 -13.46 19.89
CA LYS A 8 -14.90 -13.78 20.86
C LYS A 8 -16.30 -13.92 20.27
N ASN A 9 -16.57 -13.33 19.10
CA ASN A 9 -17.90 -13.28 18.48
C ASN A 9 -17.82 -13.47 16.95
N LYS A 10 -17.10 -14.49 16.46
CA LYS A 10 -17.28 -14.92 15.06
C LYS A 10 -18.64 -15.58 14.83
N ASN A 11 -19.28 -16.08 15.90
CA ASN A 11 -20.55 -16.81 15.85
C ASN A 11 -21.80 -15.92 16.05
N THR A 12 -21.66 -14.62 16.34
CA THR A 12 -22.82 -13.70 16.41
C THR A 12 -23.19 -13.25 15.00
N LEU A 13 -24.44 -13.48 14.60
CA LEU A 13 -24.90 -13.22 13.23
C LEU A 13 -25.04 -11.72 12.92
N ASN A 14 -25.30 -10.85 13.89
CA ASN A 14 -25.52 -9.41 13.65
C ASN A 14 -24.40 -8.48 14.18
N LEU A 15 -24.19 -7.34 13.50
CA LEU A 15 -23.14 -6.38 13.83
C LEU A 15 -23.37 -5.66 15.18
N LEU A 16 -24.62 -5.50 15.60
CA LEU A 16 -24.97 -4.80 16.83
C LEU A 16 -24.60 -5.61 18.08
N GLU A 17 -24.83 -6.92 18.06
CA GLU A 17 -24.40 -7.89 19.08
C GLU A 17 -22.89 -8.03 19.11
N ARG A 18 -22.24 -8.00 17.94
CA ARG A 18 -20.79 -8.04 17.86
C ARG A 18 -20.13 -6.80 18.45
N PHE A 19 -20.76 -5.63 18.31
CA PHE A 19 -20.26 -4.35 18.78
C PHE A 19 -21.27 -3.62 19.67
N PRO A 20 -21.59 -4.14 20.87
CA PRO A 20 -22.70 -3.63 21.70
C PRO A 20 -22.46 -2.22 22.25
N ARG A 21 -21.19 -1.80 22.32
CA ARG A 21 -20.78 -0.45 22.75
C ARG A 21 -20.68 0.56 21.60
N SER A 22 -20.95 0.13 20.36
CA SER A 22 -20.89 1.02 19.21
C SER A 22 -22.14 1.88 19.15
N ASN A 23 -21.98 3.18 18.90
CA ASN A 23 -23.12 4.07 18.67
C ASN A 23 -23.93 3.58 17.47
N ARG A 24 -25.22 3.29 17.69
CA ARG A 24 -26.15 2.82 16.67
C ARG A 24 -26.55 3.91 15.68
N ASN A 25 -26.49 5.18 16.10
CA ASN A 25 -26.95 6.34 15.34
C ASN A 25 -25.79 7.09 14.65
N TYR A 26 -24.62 6.45 14.48
CA TYR A 26 -23.45 7.11 13.92
C TYR A 26 -23.58 7.43 12.42
N LEU A 27 -24.20 6.53 11.65
CA LEU A 27 -24.58 6.78 10.25
C LEU A 27 -26.10 6.73 10.16
N PRO A 28 -26.79 7.89 10.12
CA PRO A 28 -28.23 7.91 9.92
C PRO A 28 -28.56 7.34 8.52
N SER A 29 -29.68 6.65 8.41
CA SER A 29 -30.18 6.13 7.15
C SER A 29 -30.41 7.27 6.15
N ASN A 30 -29.76 7.19 4.98
CA ASN A 30 -29.98 8.12 3.89
C ASN A 30 -31.15 7.63 3.03
N ASN A 31 -32.36 8.12 3.31
CA ASN A 31 -33.57 7.73 2.59
C ASN A 31 -33.80 8.55 1.30
N ASN A 32 -32.93 9.51 0.99
CA ASN A 32 -33.08 10.41 -0.15
C ASN A 32 -32.38 9.88 -1.41
N CYS A 33 -31.27 9.16 -1.25
CA CYS A 33 -30.49 8.65 -2.36
C CYS A 33 -31.03 7.27 -2.80
N LYS A 34 -31.64 7.21 -4.00
CA LYS A 34 -32.12 5.96 -4.62
C LYS A 34 -31.20 5.43 -5.72
N SER A 35 -30.04 6.04 -5.93
CA SER A 35 -29.12 5.62 -7.00
C SER A 35 -28.42 4.30 -6.63
N ILE A 36 -28.32 3.41 -7.61
CA ILE A 36 -27.50 2.20 -7.50
C ILE A 36 -26.12 2.56 -8.06
N VAL A 37 -25.09 2.43 -7.23
CA VAL A 37 -23.70 2.71 -7.61
C VAL A 37 -22.82 1.50 -7.37
N VAL A 38 -21.84 1.31 -8.25
CA VAL A 38 -20.82 0.27 -8.05
C VAL A 38 -20.01 0.62 -6.81
N TRP A 39 -19.97 -0.32 -5.85
CA TRP A 39 -19.20 -0.15 -4.63
C TRP A 39 -17.72 0.10 -4.94
N GLY A 40 -17.12 1.08 -4.24
CA GLY A 40 -15.71 1.44 -4.41
C GLY A 40 -15.38 2.31 -5.62
N LYS A 41 -16.34 2.63 -6.50
CA LYS A 41 -16.11 3.46 -7.70
C LYS A 41 -15.98 4.95 -7.39
N ILE A 42 -16.84 5.47 -6.53
CA ILE A 42 -16.88 6.89 -6.14
C ILE A 42 -16.80 6.96 -4.62
N LEU A 43 -15.59 7.14 -4.10
CA LEU A 43 -15.33 7.24 -2.67
C LEU A 43 -14.96 8.68 -2.33
N SER A 44 -15.82 9.33 -1.55
CA SER A 44 -15.56 10.69 -1.08
C SER A 44 -14.54 10.70 0.04
N SER A 45 -13.80 11.81 0.12
CA SER A 45 -12.90 12.08 1.24
C SER A 45 -13.65 12.02 2.57
N THR A 46 -13.03 11.42 3.59
CA THR A 46 -13.57 11.36 4.97
C THR A 46 -12.76 12.21 5.95
N ILE A 47 -12.02 13.19 5.43
CA ILE A 47 -11.28 14.15 6.25
C ILE A 47 -12.28 14.96 7.06
N TYR A 48 -11.94 15.26 8.32
CA TYR A 48 -12.81 15.96 9.29
C TYR A 48 -14.08 15.20 9.69
N TYR A 49 -14.32 13.99 9.18
CA TYR A 49 -15.43 13.17 9.68
C TYR A 49 -15.20 12.85 11.17
N PRO A 50 -16.27 12.74 11.96
CA PRO A 50 -16.16 12.32 13.36
C PRO A 50 -15.50 10.94 13.44
N LYS A 51 -14.90 10.62 14.58
CA LYS A 51 -14.19 9.34 14.76
C LYS A 51 -15.13 8.16 14.44
N PHE A 52 -14.71 7.32 13.49
CA PHE A 52 -15.49 6.15 13.08
C PHE A 52 -15.75 5.23 14.27
N THR A 53 -16.97 4.68 14.35
CA THR A 53 -17.29 3.63 15.32
C THR A 53 -16.63 2.30 14.95
N SER A 54 -16.68 1.32 15.86
CA SER A 54 -16.16 -0.02 15.57
C SER A 54 -16.95 -0.71 14.45
N ILE A 55 -18.26 -0.49 14.38
CA ILE A 55 -19.11 -1.01 13.28
C ILE A 55 -18.67 -0.42 11.95
N VAL A 56 -18.56 0.92 11.84
CA VAL A 56 -18.18 1.55 10.57
C VAL A 56 -16.78 1.11 10.13
N ARG A 57 -15.81 1.08 11.04
CA ARG A 57 -14.47 0.55 10.70
C ARG A 57 -14.51 -0.89 10.21
N TYR A 58 -15.38 -1.72 10.80
CA TYR A 58 -15.52 -3.13 10.42
C TYR A 58 -16.18 -3.31 9.04
N MET A 59 -17.09 -2.40 8.66
CA MET A 59 -17.75 -2.42 7.35
C MET A 59 -16.89 -1.86 6.22
N VAL A 60 -15.84 -1.09 6.54
CA VAL A 60 -14.90 -0.57 5.55
C VAL A 60 -14.04 -1.72 5.03
N ASP A 61 -13.99 -1.85 3.71
CA ASP A 61 -13.21 -2.86 2.99
C ASP A 61 -12.40 -2.21 1.85
N ILE A 62 -11.43 -2.94 1.28
CA ILE A 62 -10.52 -2.46 0.24
C ILE A 62 -11.11 -2.75 -1.15
N PRO A 63 -11.51 -1.71 -1.91
CA PRO A 63 -11.90 -1.85 -3.31
C PRO A 63 -10.83 -2.59 -4.11
N PHE A 64 -11.28 -3.48 -5.01
CA PHE A 64 -10.38 -4.31 -5.80
C PHE A 64 -9.37 -3.48 -6.61
N ASN A 65 -9.81 -2.35 -7.17
CA ASN A 65 -8.98 -1.42 -7.93
C ASN A 65 -7.91 -0.66 -7.10
N LEU A 66 -7.92 -0.77 -5.76
CA LEU A 66 -6.89 -0.19 -4.90
C LEU A 66 -5.86 -1.21 -4.42
N LYS A 67 -6.16 -2.52 -4.54
CA LYS A 67 -5.27 -3.60 -4.08
C LYS A 67 -3.90 -3.58 -4.79
N PRO A 68 -3.81 -3.42 -6.13
CA PRO A 68 -2.51 -3.36 -6.81
C PRO A 68 -1.65 -2.18 -6.34
N MET A 69 -2.26 -0.99 -6.22
CA MET A 69 -1.59 0.20 -5.69
C MET A 69 -1.06 -0.04 -4.28
N LEU A 70 -1.91 -0.50 -3.36
CA LEU A 70 -1.50 -0.77 -1.97
C LEU A 70 -0.38 -1.80 -1.92
N GLY A 71 -0.45 -2.87 -2.71
CA GLY A 71 0.60 -3.88 -2.80
C GLY A 71 1.94 -3.30 -3.29
N GLY A 72 1.93 -2.53 -4.38
CA GLY A 72 3.13 -1.89 -4.92
C GLY A 72 3.76 -0.86 -3.97
N LEU A 73 2.93 -0.11 -3.23
CA LEU A 73 3.39 0.78 -2.18
C LEU A 73 3.95 0.01 -0.97
N LEU A 74 3.33 -1.11 -0.58
CA LEU A 74 3.76 -1.91 0.58
C LEU A 74 5.06 -2.67 0.34
N ILE A 75 5.30 -3.17 -0.87
CA ILE A 75 6.58 -3.79 -1.20
C ILE A 75 7.72 -2.75 -1.28
N SER A 76 7.36 -1.46 -1.40
CA SER A 76 8.29 -0.33 -1.41
C SER A 76 8.27 0.48 -0.10
N ASP A 77 8.06 1.80 -0.21
CA ASP A 77 8.18 2.80 0.87
C ASP A 77 7.01 2.82 1.86
N GLY A 78 5.89 2.16 1.55
CA GLY A 78 4.73 2.06 2.41
C GLY A 78 4.94 1.09 3.56
N TRP A 79 4.32 1.33 4.72
CA TRP A 79 4.37 0.38 5.83
C TRP A 79 3.03 0.29 6.56
N LEU A 80 2.86 -0.82 7.28
CA LEU A 80 1.69 -1.08 8.09
C LEU A 80 2.07 -1.10 9.57
N GLU A 81 1.18 -0.56 10.40
CA GLU A 81 1.28 -0.65 11.85
C GLU A 81 0.02 -1.27 12.42
N ILE A 82 0.18 -2.35 13.19
CA ILE A 82 -0.91 -3.03 13.89
C ILE A 82 -0.99 -2.55 15.33
N ASN A 83 -2.19 -2.17 15.78
CA ASN A 83 -2.41 -1.75 17.16
C ASN A 83 -2.67 -2.93 18.12
N LYS A 84 -2.76 -2.64 19.42
CA LYS A 84 -3.07 -3.64 20.45
C LYS A 84 -4.43 -4.33 20.26
N SER A 85 -5.36 -3.69 19.56
CA SER A 85 -6.69 -4.24 19.26
C SER A 85 -6.68 -5.19 18.04
N GLY A 86 -5.57 -5.28 17.31
CA GLY A 86 -5.42 -6.10 16.12
C GLY A 86 -5.86 -5.44 14.82
N ASN A 87 -6.17 -4.15 14.82
CA ASN A 87 -6.47 -3.40 13.60
C ASN A 87 -5.20 -2.75 13.05
N THR A 88 -5.15 -2.52 11.74
CA THR A 88 -3.95 -2.04 11.06
C THR A 88 -4.18 -0.67 10.43
N ARG A 89 -3.18 0.21 10.47
CA ARG A 89 -3.15 1.44 9.66
C ARG A 89 -2.02 1.38 8.64
N PHE A 90 -2.25 2.00 7.49
CA PHE A 90 -1.27 2.19 6.44
C PHE A 90 -0.60 3.56 6.57
N PHE A 91 0.67 3.58 6.23
CA PHE A 91 1.49 4.77 6.15
C PHE A 91 2.24 4.82 4.83
N PHE A 92 2.44 6.03 4.35
CA PHE A 92 3.30 6.30 3.20
C PHE A 92 3.99 7.64 3.39
N LYS A 93 5.28 7.70 3.07
CA LYS A 93 6.11 8.91 3.22
C LYS A 93 7.07 9.02 2.06
N GLN A 94 7.30 10.23 1.59
CA GLN A 94 8.33 10.55 0.60
C GLN A 94 9.07 11.83 0.97
N SER A 95 10.23 12.05 0.33
CA SER A 95 10.92 13.34 0.37
C SER A 95 10.06 14.46 -0.26
N LEU A 96 10.33 15.71 0.08
CA LEU A 96 9.60 16.85 -0.50
C LEU A 96 9.68 16.92 -2.03
N LYS A 97 10.80 16.48 -2.63
CA LYS A 97 10.96 16.39 -4.09
C LYS A 97 9.90 15.50 -4.75
N ASN A 98 9.44 14.48 -4.03
CA ASN A 98 8.45 13.51 -4.48
C ASN A 98 7.06 13.76 -3.86
N SER A 99 6.79 14.97 -3.35
CA SER A 99 5.52 15.31 -2.70
C SER A 99 4.30 15.11 -3.59
N THR A 100 4.42 15.33 -4.91
CA THR A 100 3.37 15.03 -5.90
C THR A 100 2.91 13.57 -5.83
N PHE A 101 3.84 12.63 -5.57
CA PHE A 101 3.49 11.22 -5.43
C PHE A 101 2.68 10.95 -4.15
N VAL A 102 3.01 11.62 -3.05
CA VAL A 102 2.23 11.53 -1.81
C VAL A 102 0.82 12.06 -2.01
N PHE A 103 0.65 13.21 -2.66
CA PHE A 103 -0.69 13.74 -2.96
C PHE A 103 -1.47 12.86 -3.93
N PHE A 104 -0.81 12.24 -4.91
CA PHE A 104 -1.45 11.28 -5.80
C PHE A 104 -2.00 10.06 -5.04
N VAL A 105 -1.17 9.44 -4.19
CA VAL A 105 -1.59 8.33 -3.33
C VAL A 105 -2.70 8.78 -2.36
N PHE A 106 -2.57 9.98 -1.79
CA PHE A 106 -3.58 10.54 -0.92
C PHE A 106 -4.93 10.71 -1.61
N ASN A 107 -4.97 11.24 -2.84
CA ASN A 107 -6.21 11.40 -3.59
C ASN A 107 -6.92 10.07 -3.85
N ARG A 108 -6.16 8.97 -3.95
CA ARG A 108 -6.71 7.61 -4.07
C ARG A 108 -7.14 7.00 -2.73
N LEU A 109 -6.59 7.45 -1.61
CA LEU A 109 -6.80 6.85 -0.28
C LEU A 109 -7.50 7.78 0.74
N ASN A 110 -7.89 9.00 0.37
CA ASN A 110 -8.42 10.01 1.29
C ASN A 110 -9.67 9.56 2.06
N HIS A 111 -10.46 8.64 1.52
CA HIS A 111 -11.60 8.02 2.18
C HIS A 111 -11.20 7.13 3.38
N TYR A 112 -9.94 6.69 3.45
CA TYR A 112 -9.38 6.02 4.63
C TYR A 112 -8.76 6.97 5.65
N CYS A 113 -8.46 8.21 5.27
CA CYS A 113 -7.67 9.16 6.05
C CYS A 113 -8.54 10.08 6.92
N SER A 114 -8.07 10.40 8.12
CA SER A 114 -8.69 11.42 8.98
C SER A 114 -8.13 12.82 8.79
N THR A 115 -6.95 12.92 8.20
CA THR A 115 -6.19 14.16 8.03
C THR A 115 -5.57 14.22 6.64
N TYR A 116 -5.24 15.42 6.18
CA TYR A 116 -4.39 15.63 5.01
C TYR A 116 -2.97 15.11 5.25
N PRO A 117 -2.17 14.91 4.17
CA PRO A 117 -0.75 14.65 4.32
C PRO A 117 -0.06 15.76 5.12
N SER A 118 0.83 15.39 6.03
CA SER A 118 1.50 16.31 6.94
C SER A 118 3.00 16.33 6.71
N LEU A 119 3.63 17.48 6.97
CA LEU A 119 5.08 17.60 6.92
C LEU A 119 5.72 16.71 7.98
N THR A 120 6.82 16.07 7.62
CA THR A 120 7.63 15.24 8.51
C THR A 120 9.07 15.74 8.44
N THR A 121 9.74 15.79 9.59
CA THR A 121 11.13 16.21 9.70
C THR A 121 11.91 15.13 10.41
N VAL A 122 13.01 14.70 9.82
CA VAL A 122 13.92 13.71 10.39
C VAL A 122 15.32 14.30 10.45
N ASN A 123 15.94 14.27 11.62
CA ASN A 123 17.33 14.69 11.80
C ASN A 123 18.21 13.43 11.77
N LEU A 124 19.14 13.37 10.82
CA LEU A 124 20.07 12.24 10.65
C LEU A 124 21.46 12.80 10.36
N ASN A 125 22.47 12.38 11.13
CA ASN A 125 23.87 12.80 10.96
C ASN A 125 24.03 14.33 10.83
N ASN A 126 23.40 15.09 11.73
CA ASN A 126 23.37 16.56 11.75
C ASN A 126 22.76 17.22 10.49
N LYS A 127 22.04 16.47 9.67
CA LYS A 127 21.27 16.98 8.53
C LYS A 127 19.78 16.81 8.76
N THR A 128 19.03 17.85 8.40
CA THR A 128 17.56 17.87 8.51
C THR A 128 16.94 17.48 7.18
N PHE A 129 16.20 16.38 7.17
CA PHE A 129 15.46 15.91 6.01
C PHE A 129 13.97 16.19 6.20
N LYS A 130 13.39 16.94 5.27
CA LYS A 130 11.95 17.19 5.22
C LYS A 130 11.28 16.25 4.22
N GLY A 131 10.11 15.77 4.59
CA GLY A 131 9.28 14.92 3.74
C GLY A 131 7.79 15.18 3.98
N LEU A 132 6.96 14.56 3.16
CA LEU A 132 5.51 14.58 3.32
C LEU A 132 5.02 13.16 3.54
N GLY A 133 4.11 12.96 4.49
CA GLY A 133 3.58 11.65 4.81
C GLY A 133 2.07 11.66 5.00
N LEU A 134 1.44 10.53 4.73
CA LEU A 134 0.04 10.28 5.00
C LEU A 134 -0.11 9.02 5.84
N ASN A 135 -1.26 8.93 6.52
CA ASN A 135 -1.66 7.70 7.20
C ASN A 135 -3.17 7.52 7.16
N THR A 136 -3.59 6.27 7.18
CA THR A 136 -5.01 5.91 7.30
C THR A 136 -5.41 5.83 8.77
N ARG A 137 -6.73 5.80 9.04
CA ARG A 137 -7.21 5.26 10.31
C ARG A 137 -6.83 3.77 10.43
N PHE A 138 -6.98 3.21 11.62
CA PHE A 138 -6.86 1.77 11.84
C PHE A 138 -8.12 1.06 11.32
N TYR A 139 -7.98 0.12 10.39
CA TYR A 139 -9.06 -0.69 9.85
C TYR A 139 -8.76 -2.20 9.96
N PRO A 140 -9.78 -3.04 10.16
CA PRO A 140 -9.66 -4.49 10.06
C PRO A 140 -9.28 -4.98 8.66
N CYS A 141 -9.78 -4.36 7.58
CA CYS A 141 -9.47 -4.78 6.20
C CYS A 141 -7.96 -4.65 5.86
N LEU A 142 -7.27 -3.64 6.42
CA LEU A 142 -5.82 -3.50 6.29
C LEU A 142 -5.03 -4.57 7.08
N THR A 143 -5.68 -5.27 8.01
CA THR A 143 -5.05 -6.37 8.75
C THR A 143 -4.82 -7.59 7.86
N GLU A 144 -5.64 -7.79 6.83
CA GLU A 144 -5.40 -8.82 5.81
C GLU A 144 -4.07 -8.58 5.10
N LEU A 145 -3.84 -7.34 4.62
CA LEU A 145 -2.56 -6.93 4.04
C LEU A 145 -1.40 -7.07 5.04
N TYR A 146 -1.62 -6.76 6.32
CA TYR A 146 -0.57 -6.96 7.34
C TYR A 146 -0.13 -8.41 7.43
N ASN A 147 -1.08 -9.35 7.44
CA ASN A 147 -0.77 -10.77 7.54
C ASN A 147 -0.04 -11.31 6.29
N MET A 148 -0.27 -10.70 5.12
CA MET A 148 0.42 -11.05 3.87
C MET A 148 1.86 -10.52 3.84
N PHE A 149 2.07 -9.26 4.26
CA PHE A 149 3.36 -8.57 4.11
C PHE A 149 4.24 -8.61 5.36
N TYR A 150 3.77 -9.13 6.50
CA TYR A 150 4.54 -9.12 7.75
C TYR A 150 4.55 -10.48 8.45
N LYS A 151 5.75 -10.95 8.82
CA LYS A 151 5.96 -12.10 9.69
C LYS A 151 6.78 -11.68 10.90
N LYS A 152 6.26 -11.92 12.11
CA LYS A 152 6.89 -11.48 13.38
C LYS A 152 7.25 -9.98 13.36
N ARG A 153 6.37 -9.14 12.81
CA ARG A 153 6.55 -7.67 12.64
C ARG A 153 7.67 -7.24 11.69
N VAL A 154 8.29 -8.17 10.98
CA VAL A 154 9.27 -7.88 9.93
C VAL A 154 8.55 -7.96 8.59
N LYS A 155 8.76 -6.97 7.72
CA LYS A 155 8.21 -6.97 6.36
C LYS A 155 8.84 -8.12 5.57
N ILE A 156 8.03 -8.87 4.84
CA ILE A 156 8.44 -9.99 3.99
C ILE A 156 7.83 -9.83 2.60
N VAL A 157 8.38 -10.56 1.63
CA VAL A 157 7.72 -10.73 0.33
C VAL A 157 6.51 -11.68 0.51
N PRO A 158 5.29 -11.30 0.06
CA PRO A 158 4.10 -12.16 0.17
C PRO A 158 4.29 -13.47 -0.60
N LEU A 159 3.84 -14.60 -0.05
CA LEU A 159 3.96 -15.91 -0.72
C LEU A 159 3.09 -15.99 -1.98
N ASP A 160 1.98 -15.26 -2.00
CA ASP A 160 1.05 -15.12 -3.12
C ASP A 160 1.40 -13.93 -4.04
N LEU A 161 2.66 -13.46 -4.02
CA LEU A 161 3.12 -12.36 -4.87
C LEU A 161 2.74 -12.60 -6.35
N TYR A 162 2.88 -13.83 -6.84
CA TYR A 162 2.52 -14.19 -8.21
C TYR A 162 1.07 -13.86 -8.54
N GLU A 163 0.12 -14.05 -7.62
CA GLU A 163 -1.29 -13.77 -7.85
C GLU A 163 -1.59 -12.27 -7.84
N ILE A 164 -1.02 -11.55 -6.86
CA ILE A 164 -1.38 -10.16 -6.60
C ILE A 164 -0.67 -9.14 -7.49
N ILE A 165 0.52 -9.47 -8.03
CA ILE A 165 1.29 -8.53 -8.83
C ILE A 165 0.71 -8.39 -10.23
N ASN A 166 0.51 -7.16 -10.70
CA ASN A 166 0.13 -6.83 -12.08
C ASN A 166 0.91 -5.58 -12.54
N TYR A 167 0.63 -5.05 -13.73
CA TYR A 167 1.33 -3.86 -14.21
C TYR A 167 1.12 -2.61 -13.33
N GLU A 168 -0.05 -2.44 -12.72
CA GLU A 168 -0.30 -1.35 -11.78
C GLU A 168 0.53 -1.52 -10.49
N PHE A 169 0.53 -2.71 -9.89
CA PHE A 169 1.38 -3.03 -8.74
C PHE A 169 2.85 -2.72 -9.04
N LEU A 170 3.36 -3.22 -10.17
CA LEU A 170 4.74 -3.02 -10.57
C LEU A 170 5.04 -1.54 -10.81
N ALA A 171 4.12 -0.78 -11.42
CA ALA A 171 4.28 0.66 -11.58
C ALA A 171 4.41 1.40 -10.24
N TYR A 172 3.59 1.09 -9.24
CA TYR A 172 3.72 1.70 -7.91
C TYR A 172 5.00 1.30 -7.19
N TRP A 173 5.44 0.04 -7.36
CA TRP A 173 6.75 -0.40 -6.85
C TRP A 173 7.89 0.41 -7.50
N ILE A 174 7.87 0.57 -8.82
CA ILE A 174 8.87 1.36 -9.55
C ILE A 174 8.84 2.83 -9.12
N MET A 175 7.67 3.43 -8.92
CA MET A 175 7.56 4.81 -8.45
C MET A 175 8.19 5.00 -7.06
N GLY A 176 8.00 4.06 -6.13
CA GLY A 176 8.68 4.06 -4.84
C GLY A 176 10.18 3.78 -4.98
N ASP A 177 10.52 2.53 -5.29
CA ASP A 177 11.87 1.97 -5.18
C ASP A 177 12.56 1.69 -6.52
N GLY A 178 12.05 2.22 -7.64
CA GLY A 178 12.73 2.16 -8.93
C GLY A 178 13.85 3.20 -9.05
N SER A 179 14.96 2.82 -9.68
CA SER A 179 16.03 3.75 -10.05
C SER A 179 16.73 3.33 -11.34
N LYS A 180 17.30 4.29 -12.08
CA LYS A 180 17.96 4.05 -13.36
C LYS A 180 19.19 3.13 -13.22
N ALA A 181 19.35 2.19 -14.15
CA ALA A 181 20.47 1.24 -14.22
C ALA A 181 21.10 1.26 -15.63
N GLY A 182 21.76 2.36 -16.01
CA GLY A 182 22.11 2.61 -17.41
C GLY A 182 20.83 2.66 -18.25
N ASN A 183 20.69 1.75 -19.22
CA ASN A 183 19.45 1.61 -20.00
C ASN A 183 18.40 0.68 -19.35
N GLY A 184 18.76 0.01 -18.25
CA GLY A 184 17.86 -0.85 -17.48
C GLY A 184 17.26 -0.16 -16.26
N LEU A 185 16.64 -0.95 -15.40
CA LEU A 185 16.00 -0.50 -14.17
C LEU A 185 16.50 -1.32 -12.97
N TYR A 186 16.79 -0.64 -11.86
CA TYR A 186 16.95 -1.27 -10.56
C TYR A 186 15.66 -1.15 -9.75
N LEU A 187 15.27 -2.25 -9.10
CA LEU A 187 14.38 -2.23 -7.94
C LEU A 187 15.24 -2.31 -6.68
N GLN A 188 15.08 -1.32 -5.80
CA GLN A 188 15.82 -1.21 -4.54
C GLN A 188 15.24 -2.20 -3.51
N THR A 189 15.76 -3.43 -3.52
CA THR A 189 15.27 -4.56 -2.69
C THR A 189 16.17 -4.87 -1.50
N GLN A 190 16.97 -3.92 -1.03
CA GLN A 190 17.97 -4.16 0.01
C GLN A 190 17.38 -4.57 1.37
N SER A 191 16.09 -4.29 1.59
CA SER A 191 15.37 -4.70 2.79
C SER A 191 15.01 -6.20 2.79
N PHE A 192 15.13 -6.89 1.66
CA PHE A 192 14.80 -8.30 1.50
C PHE A 192 16.04 -9.19 1.46
N LYS A 193 15.87 -10.45 1.85
CA LYS A 193 16.92 -11.46 1.77
C LYS A 193 17.14 -11.91 0.32
N ILE A 194 18.33 -12.44 0.01
CA ILE A 194 18.64 -13.01 -1.32
C ILE A 194 17.58 -14.02 -1.76
N LYS A 195 17.14 -14.93 -0.87
CA LYS A 195 16.08 -15.91 -1.19
C LYS A 195 14.76 -15.24 -1.59
N GLU A 196 14.41 -14.12 -0.95
CA GLU A 196 13.22 -13.34 -1.31
C GLU A 196 13.41 -12.64 -2.65
N CYS A 197 14.59 -12.10 -2.93
CA CYS A 197 14.92 -11.51 -4.24
C CYS A 197 14.87 -12.54 -5.38
N VAL A 198 15.36 -13.77 -5.15
CA VAL A 198 15.25 -14.88 -6.11
C VAL A 198 13.78 -15.19 -6.40
N PHE A 199 12.95 -15.28 -5.36
CA PHE A 199 11.51 -15.50 -5.53
C PHE A 199 10.84 -14.38 -6.32
N ILE A 200 11.15 -13.11 -6.01
CA ILE A 200 10.67 -11.97 -6.80
C ILE A 200 11.07 -12.13 -8.27
N ILE A 201 12.33 -12.42 -8.55
CA ILE A 201 12.82 -12.59 -9.93
C ILE A 201 12.06 -13.69 -10.66
N SER A 202 11.82 -14.84 -10.01
CA SER A 202 11.01 -15.91 -10.59
C SER A 202 9.61 -15.41 -10.97
N VAL A 203 8.95 -14.67 -10.08
CA VAL A 203 7.63 -14.09 -10.36
C VAL A 203 7.69 -13.09 -11.53
N LEU A 204 8.69 -12.21 -11.58
CA LEU A 204 8.84 -11.23 -12.66
C LEU A 204 9.09 -11.90 -14.03
N ILE A 205 9.88 -12.98 -14.05
CA ILE A 205 10.12 -13.80 -15.26
C ILE A 205 8.80 -14.43 -15.70
N TYR A 206 8.14 -15.21 -14.84
CA TYR A 206 6.96 -15.97 -15.24
C TYR A 206 5.74 -15.10 -15.55
N LYS A 207 5.56 -13.97 -14.85
CA LYS A 207 4.34 -13.15 -14.99
C LYS A 207 4.45 -12.07 -16.07
N PHE A 208 5.66 -11.56 -16.31
CA PHE A 208 5.87 -10.41 -17.20
C PHE A 208 6.88 -10.69 -18.31
N ASP A 209 7.49 -11.87 -18.34
CA ASP A 209 8.56 -12.24 -19.26
C ASP A 209 9.71 -11.20 -19.23
N LEU A 210 10.17 -10.90 -18.01
CA LEU A 210 11.27 -9.97 -17.76
C LEU A 210 12.57 -10.72 -17.52
N ASN A 211 13.62 -10.33 -18.25
CA ASN A 211 14.98 -10.75 -17.94
C ASN A 211 15.54 -9.89 -16.80
N CYS A 212 15.69 -10.53 -15.64
CA CYS A 212 16.13 -9.94 -14.38
C CYS A 212 17.34 -10.66 -13.80
N ASN A 213 18.21 -9.94 -13.09
CA ASN A 213 19.35 -10.48 -12.37
C ASN A 213 19.47 -9.86 -10.96
N ILE A 214 20.13 -10.58 -10.05
CA ILE A 214 20.52 -10.00 -8.75
C ILE A 214 21.84 -9.28 -8.94
N HIS A 215 21.87 -7.99 -8.64
CA HIS A 215 23.10 -7.23 -8.47
C HIS A 215 23.29 -6.94 -6.97
N MET A 216 24.48 -6.48 -6.61
CA MET A 216 24.82 -6.12 -5.22
C MET A 216 25.17 -4.64 -5.14
N GLN A 217 24.57 -3.93 -4.19
CA GLN A 217 24.92 -2.56 -3.86
C GLN A 217 25.12 -2.46 -2.35
N ARG A 218 26.32 -2.04 -1.92
CA ARG A 218 26.71 -1.98 -0.50
C ARG A 218 26.46 -3.32 0.23
N ASN A 219 26.84 -4.43 -0.43
CA ASN A 219 26.64 -5.80 0.06
C ASN A 219 25.18 -6.20 0.34
N GLN A 220 24.21 -5.49 -0.26
CA GLN A 220 22.79 -5.80 -0.17
C GLN A 220 22.21 -6.09 -1.57
N PRO A 221 21.26 -7.03 -1.69
CA PRO A 221 20.74 -7.45 -2.99
C PRO A 221 19.79 -6.40 -3.59
N ILE A 222 20.00 -6.10 -4.86
CA ILE A 222 19.08 -5.30 -5.69
C ILE A 222 18.69 -6.11 -6.93
N ILE A 223 17.50 -5.87 -7.46
CA ILE A 223 17.05 -6.54 -8.68
C ILE A 223 17.30 -5.62 -9.87
N TYR A 224 18.12 -6.08 -10.79
CA TYR A 224 18.29 -5.48 -12.10
C TYR A 224 17.26 -6.03 -13.08
N ILE A 225 16.63 -5.18 -13.87
CA ILE A 225 15.77 -5.54 -14.99
C ILE A 225 16.39 -4.95 -16.26
N SER A 226 16.62 -5.82 -17.25
CA SER A 226 17.26 -5.43 -18.51
C SER A 226 16.46 -4.37 -19.29
N ALA A 227 17.18 -3.53 -20.02
CA ALA A 227 16.61 -2.47 -20.87
C ALA A 227 15.53 -3.01 -21.83
N LYS A 228 15.84 -4.11 -22.51
CA LYS A 228 14.93 -4.78 -23.45
C LYS A 228 13.61 -5.19 -22.79
N SER A 229 13.69 -5.69 -21.55
CA SER A 229 12.52 -6.14 -20.79
C SER A 229 11.65 -4.98 -20.31
N ILE A 230 12.26 -3.91 -19.81
CA ILE A 230 11.52 -2.70 -19.43
C ILE A 230 10.84 -2.08 -20.64
N ASN A 231 11.54 -1.95 -21.78
CA ASN A 231 10.95 -1.41 -23.01
C ASN A 231 9.74 -2.23 -23.50
N LYS A 232 9.78 -3.57 -23.37
CA LYS A 232 8.67 -4.45 -23.73
C LYS A 232 7.39 -4.13 -22.95
N ILE A 233 7.50 -3.84 -21.65
CA ILE A 233 6.34 -3.63 -20.78
C ILE A 233 6.01 -2.15 -20.53
N LYS A 234 6.86 -1.22 -20.98
CA LYS A 234 6.76 0.22 -20.72
C LYS A 234 5.36 0.77 -21.01
N ARG A 235 4.76 0.39 -22.14
CA ARG A 235 3.41 0.84 -22.54
C ARG A 235 2.30 0.43 -21.56
N TYR A 236 2.46 -0.69 -20.85
CA TYR A 236 1.48 -1.16 -19.86
C TYR A 236 1.68 -0.52 -18.48
N LEU A 237 2.89 -0.02 -18.20
CA LEU A 237 3.22 0.67 -16.96
C LEU A 237 2.82 2.15 -16.98
N ILE A 238 3.01 2.83 -18.12
CA ILE A 238 2.76 4.27 -18.29
C ILE A 238 1.40 4.74 -17.75
N PRO A 239 0.27 4.03 -17.98
CA PRO A 239 -1.04 4.47 -17.48
C PRO A 239 -1.14 4.62 -15.96
N PHE A 240 -0.24 3.99 -15.21
CA PHE A 240 -0.24 3.99 -13.75
C PHE A 240 0.88 4.84 -13.14
N ILE A 241 1.76 5.42 -13.97
CA ILE A 241 2.92 6.20 -13.51
C ILE A 241 2.65 7.69 -13.65
N LEU A 242 2.95 8.43 -12.58
CA LEU A 242 2.89 9.88 -12.58
C LEU A 242 3.85 10.49 -13.62
N PRO A 243 3.44 11.55 -14.34
CA PRO A 243 4.32 12.25 -15.28
C PRO A 243 5.67 12.65 -14.66
N SER A 244 5.67 13.13 -13.40
CA SER A 244 6.88 13.51 -12.67
C SER A 244 7.81 12.34 -12.31
N MET A 245 7.36 11.10 -12.47
CA MET A 245 8.10 9.86 -12.18
C MET A 245 8.44 9.06 -13.43
N LEU A 246 8.04 9.51 -14.62
CA LEU A 246 8.32 8.81 -15.88
C LEU A 246 9.82 8.66 -16.16
N TYR A 247 10.65 9.57 -15.62
CA TYR A 247 12.11 9.48 -15.73
C TYR A 247 12.68 8.18 -15.16
N LYS A 248 11.95 7.47 -14.28
CA LYS A 248 12.35 6.17 -13.75
C LYS A 248 12.26 5.04 -14.80
N LEU A 249 11.52 5.24 -15.89
CA LEU A 249 11.40 4.28 -17.00
C LEU A 249 12.28 4.66 -18.21
N SER A 250 13.18 5.62 -18.05
CA SER A 250 13.96 6.25 -19.11
C SER A 250 15.45 5.95 -19.02
#